data_AF-A0A9D3WF52-F1
#
_entry.id   AF-A0A9D3WF52-F1
#
_cell.length_a   1.000
_cell.length_b   1.000
_cell.length_c   1.000
_cell.angle_alpha   90.00
_cell.angle_beta   90.00
_cell.angle_gamma   90.00
#
_symmetry.space_group_name_H-M   'P 1'
#
loop_
_entity.id
_entity.type
_entity.pdbx_description
1 polymer ?
#
loop_
_entity_poly.entity_id
_entity_poly.type
_entity_poly.pdbx_seq_one_letter_code
_entity_poly.pdbx_strand_id
1 'polypeptide(L)'
;MKKYIQGKQILRPVLTRFATHFIQLEEITRQKQGLREMFNSKNQNGDSKSQGQLMKPKKLFWKKIRGNKTNDLIKVYDPLVKVLRLVDSDEKPTNGFIYEAVDRAKLAIQQDCRYFTEYEKIIDNKWNFMHSDLHLAGYFLNPRFQFGVEHSENVQIETLE
;
A
#
# COMPACT_ATOMS: atom_id res chain seq x y z
N MET A 1 -20.56 -7.63 -12.01
CA MET A 1 -19.30 -7.11 -11.45
C MET A 1 -18.24 -6.96 -12.54
N LYS A 2 -17.77 -8.03 -13.19
CA LYS A 2 -16.74 -7.96 -14.27
C LYS A 2 -16.98 -6.88 -15.34
N LYS A 3 -18.23 -6.71 -15.81
CA LYS A 3 -18.63 -5.63 -16.76
C LYS A 3 -18.28 -4.22 -16.28
N TYR A 4 -18.39 -3.95 -14.98
CA TYR A 4 -18.21 -2.62 -14.40
C TYR A 4 -16.77 -2.33 -13.97
N ILE A 5 -15.94 -3.36 -13.83
CA ILE A 5 -14.53 -3.25 -13.43
C ILE A 5 -13.59 -3.66 -14.57
N GLN A 6 -14.07 -3.60 -15.82
CA GLN A 6 -13.29 -3.92 -17.03
C GLN A 6 -12.59 -5.29 -16.96
N GLY A 7 -13.23 -6.29 -16.34
CA GLY A 7 -12.67 -7.63 -16.18
C GLY A 7 -11.58 -7.78 -15.11
N LYS A 8 -11.17 -6.70 -14.43
CA LYS A 8 -10.17 -6.74 -13.34
C LYS A 8 -10.71 -7.47 -12.11
N GLN A 9 -9.83 -8.08 -11.32
CA GLN A 9 -10.20 -8.70 -10.04
C GLN A 9 -9.89 -7.76 -8.88
N ILE A 10 -10.87 -7.57 -7.99
CA ILE A 10 -10.72 -6.79 -6.74
C ILE A 10 -9.91 -7.57 -5.71
N LEU A 11 -10.13 -8.88 -5.66
CA LEU A 11 -9.34 -9.79 -4.87
C LEU A 11 -8.18 -10.26 -5.74
N ARG A 12 -6.98 -9.81 -5.43
CA ARG A 12 -5.75 -10.45 -5.91
C ARG A 12 -5.10 -11.10 -4.71
N PRO A 13 -5.28 -12.41 -4.50
CA PRO A 13 -4.45 -13.15 -3.55
C PRO A 13 -2.99 -12.98 -4.03
N VAL A 14 -2.20 -12.22 -3.27
CA VAL A 14 -0.76 -12.10 -3.51
C VAL A 14 -0.06 -13.11 -2.62
N LEU A 15 1.13 -13.57 -3.03
CA LEU A 15 1.95 -14.54 -2.30
C LEU A 15 2.19 -14.11 -0.84
N THR A 16 2.20 -12.80 -0.55
CA THR A 16 2.40 -12.28 0.80
C THR A 16 1.07 -11.90 1.47
N ARG A 17 0.69 -12.69 2.48
CA ARG A 17 -0.51 -12.47 3.32
C ARG A 17 -0.62 -11.06 3.92
N PHE A 18 0.51 -10.38 4.09
CA PHE A 18 0.60 -9.03 4.64
C PHE A 18 0.12 -7.96 3.66
N ALA A 19 0.34 -8.14 2.35
CA ALA A 19 0.01 -7.15 1.34
C ALA A 19 -1.42 -7.29 0.79
N THR A 20 -2.06 -8.46 0.95
CA THR A 20 -3.38 -8.77 0.37
C THR A 20 -4.44 -7.73 0.70
N HIS A 21 -4.56 -7.34 1.97
CA HIS A 21 -5.56 -6.34 2.40
C HIS A 21 -5.29 -4.96 1.80
N PHE A 22 -4.02 -4.58 1.62
CA PHE A 22 -3.63 -3.27 1.08
C PHE A 22 -3.85 -3.18 -0.42
N ILE A 23 -3.46 -4.22 -1.17
CA ILE A 23 -3.67 -4.31 -2.62
C ILE A 23 -5.17 -4.36 -2.93
N GLN A 24 -5.95 -5.03 -2.08
CA GLN A 24 -7.40 -5.02 -2.18
C GLN A 24 -7.96 -3.60 -1.98
N LEU A 25 -7.47 -2.85 -0.99
CA LEU A 25 -7.90 -1.48 -0.74
C LEU A 25 -7.56 -0.54 -1.90
N GLU A 26 -6.36 -0.69 -2.47
CA GLU A 26 -5.90 0.05 -3.65
C GLU A 26 -6.80 -0.24 -4.86
N GLU A 27 -7.08 -1.51 -5.16
CA GLU A 27 -7.93 -1.89 -6.30
C GLU A 27 -9.38 -1.45 -6.09
N ILE A 28 -9.94 -1.53 -4.87
CA ILE A 28 -11.26 -0.97 -4.56
C ILE A 28 -11.30 0.53 -4.86
N THR A 29 -10.24 1.26 -4.49
CA THR A 29 -10.12 2.70 -4.69
C THR A 29 -9.99 3.03 -6.18
N ARG A 30 -9.21 2.26 -6.93
CA ARG A 30 -9.05 2.38 -8.39
C ARG A 30 -10.35 2.10 -9.15
N GLN A 31 -11.11 1.09 -8.73
CA GLN A 31 -12.39 0.71 -9.34
C GLN A 31 -13.61 1.43 -8.76
N LYS A 32 -13.41 2.47 -7.94
CA LYS A 32 -14.46 3.15 -7.17
C LYS A 32 -15.65 3.60 -8.02
N GLN A 33 -15.39 4.15 -9.21
CA GLN A 33 -16.44 4.63 -10.11
C GLN A 33 -17.26 3.48 -10.71
N GLY A 34 -16.59 2.45 -11.24
CA GLY A 34 -17.28 1.27 -11.78
C GLY A 34 -18.08 0.52 -10.71
N LEU A 35 -17.54 0.41 -9.49
CA LEU A 35 -18.28 -0.13 -8.35
C LEU A 35 -19.53 0.70 -8.03
N ARG A 36 -19.45 2.03 -8.11
CA ARG A 36 -20.59 2.93 -7.88
C ARG A 36 -21.69 2.71 -8.92
N GLU A 37 -21.31 2.60 -10.19
CA GLU A 37 -22.24 2.33 -11.29
C GLU A 37 -22.91 0.95 -11.14
N MET A 38 -22.15 -0.09 -10.81
CA MET A 38 -22.69 -1.43 -10.53
C MET A 38 -23.73 -1.41 -9.40
N PHE A 39 -23.46 -0.65 -8.33
CA PHE A 39 -24.34 -0.59 -7.17
C PHE A 39 -25.62 0.20 -7.44
N ASN A 40 -25.56 1.19 -8.35
CA ASN A 40 -26.71 1.98 -8.76
C ASN A 40 -27.57 1.27 -9.82
N SER A 41 -26.96 0.50 -10.73
CA SER A 41 -27.70 -0.25 -11.77
C SER A 41 -28.60 -1.34 -11.19
N LYS A 42 -28.14 -2.04 -10.13
CA LYS A 42 -28.92 -3.11 -9.48
C LYS A 42 -30.14 -2.60 -8.71
N ASN A 43 -30.19 -1.32 -8.37
CA ASN A 43 -31.33 -0.74 -7.66
C ASN A 43 -32.53 -0.48 -8.58
N GLN A 44 -32.41 -0.63 -9.90
CA GLN A 44 -33.55 -0.40 -10.81
C GLN A 44 -34.45 -1.63 -11.01
N ASN A 45 -33.99 -2.84 -10.69
CA ASN A 45 -34.68 -4.09 -11.06
C ASN A 45 -35.06 -5.00 -9.86
N GLY A 46 -35.08 -4.50 -8.62
CA GLY A 46 -35.30 -5.32 -7.42
C GLY A 46 -36.49 -4.86 -6.57
N ASP A 47 -37.24 -5.82 -6.01
CA ASP A 47 -38.40 -5.59 -5.14
C ASP A 47 -38.10 -4.57 -4.02
N SER A 48 -39.03 -3.64 -3.84
CA SER A 48 -38.96 -2.47 -2.94
C SER A 48 -38.62 -2.82 -1.48
N LYS A 49 -38.96 -4.02 -0.99
CA LYS A 49 -38.61 -4.51 0.35
C LYS A 49 -37.12 -4.83 0.51
N SER A 50 -36.46 -5.32 -0.55
CA SER A 50 -35.03 -5.69 -0.54
C SER A 50 -34.09 -4.47 -0.68
N GLN A 51 -34.57 -3.41 -1.33
CA GLN A 51 -33.82 -2.16 -1.50
C GLN A 51 -33.48 -1.48 -0.16
N GLY A 52 -34.42 -1.45 0.79
CA GLY A 52 -34.24 -0.80 2.09
C GLY A 52 -33.17 -1.45 2.98
N GLN A 53 -33.07 -2.79 2.95
CA GLN A 53 -32.02 -3.53 3.68
C GLN A 53 -30.65 -3.38 3.01
N LEU A 54 -30.57 -3.38 1.67
CA LEU A 54 -29.31 -3.25 0.95
C LEU A 54 -28.77 -1.81 0.93
N MET A 55 -29.63 -0.81 1.10
CA MET A 55 -29.26 0.61 1.17
C MET A 55 -28.40 0.96 2.38
N LYS A 56 -28.64 0.35 3.54
CA LYS A 56 -27.88 0.64 4.78
C LYS A 56 -26.40 0.23 4.66
N PRO A 57 -26.05 -1.01 4.27
CA PRO A 57 -24.66 -1.41 4.01
C PRO A 57 -24.00 -0.63 2.87
N LYS A 58 -24.72 -0.36 1.77
CA LYS A 58 -24.20 0.46 0.65
C LYS A 58 -23.82 1.87 1.11
N LYS A 59 -24.71 2.55 1.86
CA LYS A 59 -24.47 3.91 2.35
C LYS A 59 -23.29 3.95 3.32
N LEU A 60 -23.15 2.95 4.18
CA LEU A 60 -22.02 2.81 5.10
C LEU A 60 -20.70 2.55 4.37
N PHE A 61 -20.69 1.62 3.42
CA PHE A 61 -19.53 1.28 2.58
C PHE A 61 -19.03 2.51 1.82
N TRP A 62 -19.93 3.21 1.13
CA TRP A 62 -19.57 4.43 0.42
C TRP A 62 -19.17 5.56 1.36
N LYS A 63 -19.79 5.71 2.53
CA LYS A 63 -19.34 6.69 3.55
C LYS A 63 -17.88 6.43 3.97
N LYS A 64 -17.47 5.15 4.11
CA LYS A 64 -16.09 4.77 4.46
C LYS A 64 -15.10 5.01 3.30
N ILE A 65 -15.45 4.63 2.06
CA ILE A 65 -14.55 4.73 0.88
C ILE A 65 -14.54 6.13 0.24
N ARG A 66 -15.57 6.94 0.48
CA ARG A 66 -15.70 8.27 -0.13
C ARG A 66 -14.63 9.25 0.40
N GLY A 67 -14.11 9.02 1.60
CA GLY A 67 -13.20 9.95 2.27
C GLY A 67 -11.75 9.87 1.80
N ASN A 68 -11.05 11.01 1.92
CA ASN A 68 -9.61 11.16 1.76
C ASN A 68 -8.82 10.11 2.57
N LYS A 69 -9.38 9.66 3.70
CA LYS A 69 -8.83 8.60 4.55
C LYS A 69 -8.32 7.37 3.80
N THR A 70 -9.01 6.92 2.75
CA THR A 70 -8.58 5.74 1.98
C THR A 70 -7.32 6.04 1.17
N ASN A 71 -7.24 7.22 0.57
CA ASN A 71 -6.07 7.68 -0.17
C ASN A 71 -4.91 7.99 0.79
N ASP A 72 -5.20 8.60 1.93
CA ASP A 72 -4.21 8.88 2.99
C ASP A 72 -3.58 7.58 3.49
N LEU A 73 -4.39 6.51 3.67
CA LEU A 73 -3.88 5.18 4.02
C LEU A 73 -3.01 4.59 2.91
N ILE A 74 -3.41 4.70 1.64
CA ILE A 74 -2.60 4.19 0.52
C ILE A 74 -1.22 4.86 0.49
N LYS A 75 -1.16 6.19 0.71
CA LYS A 75 0.10 6.94 0.80
C LYS A 75 1.02 6.46 1.92
N VAL A 76 0.46 5.95 3.01
CA VAL A 76 1.24 5.35 4.11
C VAL A 76 1.70 3.94 3.75
N TYR A 77 0.80 3.12 3.19
CA TYR A 77 1.07 1.70 2.98
C TYR A 77 1.92 1.39 1.76
N ASP A 78 1.80 2.14 0.66
CA ASP A 78 2.57 1.89 -0.57
C ASP A 78 4.10 1.83 -0.31
N PRO A 79 4.73 2.82 0.35
CA PRO A 79 6.16 2.74 0.67
C PRO A 79 6.51 1.57 1.60
N LEU A 80 5.63 1.23 2.56
CA LEU A 80 5.87 0.08 3.47
C LEU A 80 5.77 -1.27 2.74
N VAL A 81 4.84 -1.41 1.80
CA VAL A 81 4.71 -2.62 0.98
C VAL A 81 5.95 -2.80 0.09
N LYS A 82 6.52 -1.70 -0.42
CA LYS A 82 7.79 -1.73 -1.16
C LYS A 82 8.95 -2.25 -0.32
N VAL A 83 9.06 -1.80 0.94
CA VAL A 83 10.06 -2.34 1.89
C VAL A 83 9.85 -3.83 2.13
N LEU A 84 8.62 -4.28 2.36
CA LEU A 84 8.33 -5.70 2.58
C LEU A 84 8.68 -6.54 1.35
N ARG A 85 8.38 -6.06 0.14
CA ARG A 85 8.76 -6.74 -1.11
C ARG A 85 10.27 -6.86 -1.28
N LEU A 86 11.04 -5.85 -0.86
CA LEU A 86 12.50 -5.92 -0.88
C LEU A 86 13.00 -7.05 0.02
N VAL A 87 12.45 -7.18 1.22
CA VAL A 87 12.87 -8.22 2.19
C VAL A 87 12.43 -9.61 1.76
N ASP A 88 11.27 -9.73 1.12
CA ASP A 88 10.73 -11.00 0.61
C ASP A 88 11.33 -11.40 -0.74
N SER A 89 12.09 -10.53 -1.42
CA SER A 89 12.72 -10.83 -2.71
C SER A 89 14.07 -11.52 -2.53
N ASP A 90 14.25 -12.68 -3.17
CA ASP A 90 15.53 -13.39 -3.21
C ASP A 90 16.48 -12.84 -4.30
N GLU A 91 16.07 -11.83 -5.05
CA GLU A 91 16.83 -11.33 -6.22
C GLU A 91 18.00 -10.40 -5.85
N LYS A 92 17.90 -9.67 -4.73
CA LYS A 92 18.89 -8.66 -4.31
C LYS A 92 19.25 -8.87 -2.84
N PRO A 93 20.53 -8.65 -2.44
CA PRO A 93 20.94 -8.84 -1.05
C PRO A 93 20.32 -7.79 -0.11
N THR A 94 19.20 -8.13 0.51
CA THR A 94 18.40 -7.26 1.40
C THR A 94 19.20 -6.57 2.49
N ASN A 95 20.16 -7.27 3.12
CA ASN A 95 20.96 -6.75 4.24
C ASN A 95 21.65 -5.43 3.92
N GLY A 96 22.05 -5.22 2.65
CA GLY A 96 22.72 -4.00 2.22
C GLY A 96 21.81 -2.80 2.00
N PHE A 97 20.49 -3.00 1.90
CA PHE A 97 19.54 -1.98 1.41
C PHE A 97 18.41 -1.65 2.38
N ILE A 98 18.16 -2.50 3.37
CA ILE A 98 16.96 -2.39 4.20
C ILE A 98 16.89 -1.10 5.03
N TYR A 99 18.02 -0.58 5.52
CA TYR A 99 18.07 0.71 6.24
C TYR A 99 17.63 1.87 5.33
N GLU A 100 18.23 1.97 4.15
CA GLU A 100 17.86 2.98 3.14
C GLU A 100 16.38 2.86 2.75
N ALA A 101 15.89 1.63 2.55
CA ALA A 101 14.51 1.40 2.14
C ALA A 101 13.50 1.89 3.21
N VAL A 102 13.79 1.65 4.49
CA VAL A 102 12.96 2.15 5.60
C VAL A 102 13.01 3.67 5.70
N ASP A 103 14.19 4.28 5.56
CA ASP A 103 14.33 5.74 5.61
C ASP A 103 13.60 6.42 4.45
N ARG A 104 13.74 5.91 3.23
CA ARG A 104 12.97 6.39 2.08
C ARG A 104 11.47 6.20 2.26
N ALA A 105 11.05 5.10 2.87
CA ALA A 105 9.64 4.88 3.17
C ALA A 105 9.12 5.95 4.14
N LYS A 106 9.85 6.27 5.21
CA LYS A 106 9.49 7.36 6.12
C LYS A 106 9.42 8.71 5.41
N LEU A 107 10.40 9.05 4.58
CA LEU A 107 10.41 10.30 3.81
C LEU A 107 9.20 10.41 2.87
N ALA A 108 8.85 9.34 2.16
CA ALA A 108 7.66 9.33 1.30
C ALA A 108 6.37 9.54 2.10
N ILE A 109 6.26 8.92 3.28
CA ILE A 109 5.09 9.10 4.16
C ILE A 109 5.05 10.54 4.70
N GLN A 110 6.20 11.11 5.08
CA GLN A 110 6.30 12.47 5.60
C GLN A 110 5.82 13.52 4.60
N GLN A 111 6.14 13.34 3.32
CA GLN A 111 5.74 14.26 2.25
C GLN A 111 4.22 14.28 2.05
N ASP A 112 3.55 13.14 2.27
CA ASP A 112 2.20 12.92 1.79
C ASP A 112 1.15 12.67 2.88
N CYS A 113 1.56 12.49 4.14
CA CYS A 113 0.69 12.15 5.27
C CYS A 113 0.72 13.19 6.40
N ARG A 114 -0.45 13.77 6.70
CA ARG A 114 -0.62 14.74 7.80
C ARG A 114 -0.31 14.14 9.19
N TYR A 115 -0.48 12.84 9.35
CA TYR A 115 -0.30 12.12 10.63
C TYR A 115 1.06 11.40 10.68
N PHE A 116 2.07 11.95 9.98
CA PHE A 116 3.38 11.33 9.89
C PHE A 116 3.98 11.02 11.26
N THR A 117 3.90 11.94 12.22
CA THR A 117 4.48 11.74 13.57
C THR A 117 3.90 10.53 14.30
N GLU A 118 2.61 10.24 14.13
CA GLU A 118 1.99 9.04 14.69
C GLU A 118 2.45 7.77 13.96
N TYR A 119 2.55 7.81 12.63
CA TYR A 119 3.01 6.66 11.83
C TYR A 119 4.50 6.38 12.01
N GLU A 120 5.34 7.40 12.09
CA GLU A 120 6.77 7.29 12.34
C GLU A 120 7.04 6.54 13.64
N LYS A 121 6.33 6.87 14.73
CA LYS A 121 6.42 6.14 16.00
C LYS A 121 6.07 4.66 15.86
N ILE A 122 5.04 4.33 15.07
CA ILE A 122 4.65 2.93 14.82
C ILE A 122 5.74 2.21 14.01
N ILE A 123 6.27 2.88 12.99
CA ILE A 123 7.34 2.35 12.14
C ILE A 123 8.61 2.12 12.96
N ASP A 124 9.05 3.09 13.75
CA ASP A 124 10.23 3.01 14.60
C ASP A 124 10.11 1.92 15.65
N ASN A 125 8.98 1.86 16.35
CA ASN A 125 8.73 0.80 17.33
C ASN A 125 8.81 -0.58 16.69
N LYS A 126 8.29 -0.74 15.47
CA LYS A 126 8.35 -2.01 14.75
C LYS A 126 9.75 -2.28 14.22
N TRP A 127 10.44 -1.27 13.71
CA TRP A 127 11.80 -1.33 13.19
C TRP A 127 12.79 -1.77 14.26
N ASN A 128 12.72 -1.20 15.46
CA ASN A 128 13.56 -1.54 16.62
C ASN A 128 13.53 -3.02 16.99
N PHE A 129 12.43 -3.73 16.66
CA PHE A 129 12.32 -5.17 16.86
C PHE A 129 12.85 -5.99 15.67
N MET A 130 12.91 -5.42 14.47
CA MET A 130 13.19 -6.14 13.22
C MET A 130 14.61 -5.92 12.70
N HIS A 131 15.29 -4.84 13.09
CA HIS A 131 16.65 -4.61 12.65
C HIS A 131 17.66 -5.44 13.47
N SER A 132 18.85 -5.62 12.92
CA SER A 132 19.96 -6.31 13.58
C SER A 132 21.27 -5.61 13.22
N ASP A 133 22.32 -5.82 14.00
CA ASP A 133 23.66 -5.28 13.72
C ASP A 133 24.17 -5.77 12.35
N LEU A 134 23.73 -6.94 11.88
CA LEU A 134 24.06 -7.44 10.55
C LEU A 134 23.42 -6.61 9.43
N HIS A 135 22.17 -6.17 9.61
CA HIS A 135 21.53 -5.24 8.67
C HIS A 135 22.27 -3.90 8.63
N LEU A 136 22.72 -3.40 9.79
CA LEU A 136 23.46 -2.14 9.87
C LEU A 136 24.84 -2.27 9.21
N ALA A 137 25.56 -3.36 9.49
CA ALA A 137 26.82 -3.66 8.85
C ALA A 137 26.66 -3.80 7.33
N GLY A 138 25.59 -4.47 6.87
CA GLY A 138 25.27 -4.57 5.45
C GLY A 138 25.10 -3.21 4.79
N TYR A 139 24.32 -2.32 5.41
CA TYR A 139 24.15 -0.94 4.94
C TYR A 139 25.47 -0.16 4.91
N PHE A 140 26.26 -0.23 5.98
CA PHE A 140 27.55 0.45 6.09
C PHE A 140 28.55 -0.02 5.03
N LEU A 141 28.56 -1.32 4.73
CA LEU A 141 29.48 -1.91 3.75
C LEU A 141 29.00 -1.74 2.30
N ASN A 142 27.79 -1.23 2.07
CA ASN A 142 27.25 -1.05 0.72
C ASN A 142 27.88 0.19 0.04
N PRO A 143 28.75 0.02 -0.97
CA PRO A 143 29.45 1.14 -1.61
C PRO A 143 28.51 2.16 -2.25
N ARG A 144 27.29 1.74 -2.61
CA ARG A 144 26.27 2.62 -3.20
C ARG A 144 25.88 3.77 -2.25
N PHE A 145 25.94 3.54 -0.94
CA PHE A 145 25.59 4.54 0.08
C PHE A 145 26.80 5.28 0.64
N GLN A 146 28.00 4.69 0.54
CA GLN A 146 29.22 5.31 1.08
C GLN A 146 29.93 6.23 0.09
N PHE A 147 29.84 5.95 -1.23
CA PHE A 147 30.61 6.68 -2.25
C PHE A 147 29.77 7.60 -3.13
N GLY A 148 28.52 7.88 -2.75
CA GLY A 148 27.74 8.97 -3.32
C GLY A 148 27.67 9.00 -4.83
N VAL A 149 27.71 7.83 -5.50
CA VAL A 149 27.43 7.77 -6.93
C VAL A 149 26.01 8.32 -7.08
N GLU A 150 25.87 9.46 -7.75
CA GLU A 150 24.59 10.12 -7.97
C GLU A 150 23.66 9.14 -8.67
N HIS A 151 22.76 8.51 -7.91
CA HIS A 151 21.75 7.64 -8.47
C HIS A 151 20.46 8.44 -8.52
N SER A 152 19.99 8.60 -9.77
CA SER A 152 18.72 9.20 -10.15
C SER A 152 17.57 8.84 -9.19
N GLU A 153 16.55 9.70 -9.14
CA GLU A 153 15.29 9.50 -8.42
C GLU A 153 14.59 8.14 -8.71
N ASN A 154 15.11 7.34 -9.65
CA ASN A 154 14.59 6.07 -10.15
C ASN A 154 15.19 4.81 -9.49
N VAL A 155 15.67 4.87 -8.24
CA VAL A 155 15.97 3.66 -7.44
C VAL A 155 14.71 2.77 -7.25
N GLN A 156 13.52 3.30 -7.50
CA GLN A 156 12.28 2.52 -7.60
C GLN A 156 12.32 1.45 -8.72
N ILE A 157 13.04 1.69 -9.81
CA ILE A 157 13.15 0.75 -10.92
C ILE A 157 14.30 -0.23 -10.67
N GLU A 158 15.45 0.23 -10.16
CA GLU A 158 16.60 -0.65 -9.96
C GLU A 158 16.56 -1.52 -8.69
N THR A 159 15.63 -1.27 -7.77
CA THR A 159 15.56 -2.00 -6.47
C THR A 159 14.29 -2.83 -6.31
N LEU A 160 13.23 -2.54 -7.08
CA LEU A 160 11.90 -3.14 -6.88
C LEU A 160 11.22 -3.64 -8.18
N GLU A 161 11.86 -3.50 -9.33
CA GLU A 161 11.66 -4.34 -10.52
C GLU A 161 12.87 -5.27 -10.73
#